data_AF-A0A6I0F718-F1
#
_entry.id   AF-A0A6I0F718-F1
#
_cell.length_a   1.000
_cell.length_b   1.000
_cell.length_c   1.000
_cell.angle_alpha   90.00
_cell.angle_beta   90.00
_cell.angle_gamma   90.00
#
_symmetry.space_group_name_H-M   'P 1'
#
loop_
_entity.id
_entity.type
_entity.pdbx_description
1 polymer ?
#
loop_
_entity_poly.entity_id
_entity_poly.type
_entity_poly.pdbx_seq_one_letter_code
_entity_poly.pdbx_strand_id
1 'polypeptide(L)' 'MKRTNKDVREIIESSGLKYWQVATAVFGITDSNFSRKLRSELPEKEKQKIYQFINECKKERKERLNG' A
#
# COMPACT_ATOMS: atom_id res chain seq x y z
N MET A 1 1.56 19.35 -10.23
CA MET A 1 0.68 18.16 -10.40
C MET A 1 0.28 17.61 -9.04
N LYS A 2 -1.00 17.66 -8.68
CA LYS A 2 -1.53 17.18 -7.40
C LYS A 2 -1.47 15.65 -7.41
N ARG A 3 -0.56 15.04 -6.66
CA ARG A 3 -0.51 13.57 -6.49
C ARG A 3 -1.62 13.20 -5.51
N THR A 4 -2.71 12.64 -6.01
CA THR A 4 -3.77 12.03 -5.19
C THR A 4 -3.18 10.82 -4.44
N ASN A 5 -3.70 10.56 -3.24
CA ASN A 5 -3.29 9.43 -2.38
C ASN A 5 -1.79 9.43 -2.00
N LYS A 6 -1.24 10.61 -1.68
CA LYS A 6 0.15 10.73 -1.20
C LYS A 6 0.41 9.87 0.04
N ASP A 7 -0.52 9.85 0.98
CA ASP A 7 -0.38 9.11 2.24
C ASP A 7 -0.18 7.61 2.00
N VAL A 8 -0.98 7.05 1.07
CA VAL A 8 -0.87 5.64 0.65
C VAL A 8 0.50 5.36 0.02
N ARG A 9 1.03 6.27 -0.79
CA ARG A 9 2.36 6.12 -1.39
C ARG A 9 3.46 6.16 -0.34
N GLU A 10 3.39 7.13 0.56
CA GLU A 10 4.40 7.34 1.59
C GLU A 10 4.49 6.16 2.55
N ILE A 11 3.35 5.55 2.92
CA ILE A 11 3.35 4.38 3.80
C ILE A 11 3.87 3.11 3.10
N ILE A 12 3.61 2.94 1.81
CA ILE A 12 4.15 1.85 0.97
C ILE A 12 5.68 2.01 0.87
N GLU A 13 6.15 3.21 0.55
CA GLU A 13 7.58 3.50 0.46
C GLU A 13 8.27 3.34 1.83
N SER A 14 7.66 3.84 2.90
CA SER A 14 8.17 3.71 4.27
C SER A 14 8.17 2.28 4.81
N SER A 15 7.38 1.37 4.22
CA SER A 15 7.45 -0.06 4.57
C SER A 15 8.51 -0.80 3.75
N GLY A 16 9.00 -0.19 2.66
CA GLY A 16 9.84 -0.84 1.66
C GLY A 16 9.07 -1.86 0.81
N LEU A 17 7.74 -1.75 0.74
CA LEU A 17 6.90 -2.59 -0.10
C LEU A 17 6.77 -1.97 -1.50
N LYS A 18 6.59 -2.81 -2.52
CA LYS A 18 6.28 -2.35 -3.86
C LYS A 18 4.78 -2.20 -4.05
N TYR A 19 4.38 -1.21 -4.85
CA TYR A 19 2.97 -0.93 -5.19
C TYR A 19 2.22 -2.19 -5.67
N TRP A 20 2.83 -2.97 -6.55
CA TRP A 20 2.25 -4.22 -7.04
C TRP A 20 2.08 -5.29 -5.96
N GLN A 21 2.94 -5.36 -4.94
CA GLN A 21 2.80 -6.36 -3.87
C GLN A 21 1.55 -6.09 -3.04
N VAL A 22 1.35 -4.82 -2.69
CA VAL A 22 0.15 -4.38 -1.98
C VAL A 22 -1.09 -4.55 -2.86
N ALA A 23 -1.01 -4.18 -4.15
CA ALA A 23 -2.12 -4.32 -5.08
C ALA A 23 -2.60 -5.78 -5.22
N THR A 24 -1.65 -6.69 -5.44
CA THR A 24 -1.93 -8.11 -5.59
C THR A 24 -2.43 -8.71 -4.29
N ALA A 25 -1.84 -8.38 -3.14
CA ALA A 25 -2.24 -8.94 -1.86
C ALA A 25 -3.60 -8.40 -1.36
N VAL A 26 -3.86 -7.11 -1.52
CA VAL A 26 -5.06 -6.44 -0.97
C VAL A 26 -6.26 -6.54 -1.90
N PHE A 27 -6.04 -6.40 -3.20
CA PHE A 27 -7.11 -6.34 -4.21
C PHE A 27 -7.09 -7.51 -5.19
N GLY A 28 -6.01 -8.30 -5.26
CA GLY A 28 -5.85 -9.32 -6.29
C GLY A 28 -5.69 -8.74 -7.69
N ILE A 29 -5.27 -7.47 -7.82
CA ILE A 29 -5.15 -6.78 -9.11
C ILE A 29 -3.70 -6.54 -9.49
N THR A 30 -3.47 -6.34 -10.79
CA THR A 30 -2.17 -5.98 -11.34
C THR A 30 -1.80 -4.51 -11.09
N ASP A 31 -0.50 -4.22 -11.13
CA ASP A 31 0.05 -2.86 -10.96
C ASP A 31 -0.64 -1.83 -11.85
N SER A 32 -0.92 -2.18 -13.11
CA SER A 32 -1.57 -1.28 -14.08
C SER A 32 -2.94 -0.77 -13.60
N ASN A 33 -3.74 -1.64 -12.95
CA ASN A 33 -5.02 -1.24 -12.37
C ASN A 33 -4.84 -0.44 -11.09
N PHE A 34 -3.86 -0.79 -10.27
CA PHE A 34 -3.56 -0.07 -9.04
C PHE A 34 -3.02 1.34 -9.29
N SER A 35 -2.08 1.49 -10.21
CA SER A 35 -1.56 2.78 -10.67
C SER A 35 -2.65 3.68 -11.28
N ARG A 36 -3.66 3.09 -11.94
CA ARG A 36 -4.85 3.83 -12.39
C ARG A 36 -5.72 4.26 -11.21
N LYS A 37 -5.99 3.36 -10.26
CA LYS A 37 -6.74 3.64 -9.02
C LYS A 37 -6.10 4.74 -8.17
N LEU A 38 -4.76 4.74 -8.02
CA LEU A 38 -4.03 5.76 -7.25
C LEU A 38 -4.11 7.16 -7.86
N ARG A 39 -4.45 7.30 -9.14
CA ARG A 39 -4.68 8.60 -9.78
C ARG A 39 -6.07 9.18 -9.48
N SER A 40 -7.02 8.34 -9.11
CA SER A 40 -8.37 8.73 -8.69
C SER A 40 -8.48 8.76 -7.15
N GLU A 41 -9.51 9.42 -6.62
CA GLU A 41 -9.77 9.37 -5.18
C GLU A 41 -10.17 7.96 -4.78
N LEU A 42 -9.34 7.30 -3.97
CA LEU A 42 -9.62 5.96 -3.46
C LEU A 42 -10.64 6.07 -2.31
N PRO A 43 -11.69 5.23 -2.29
CA PRO A 43 -12.60 5.19 -1.16
C PRO A 43 -11.86 4.74 0.10
N GLU A 44 -12.29 5.26 1.25
CA GLU A 44 -11.60 5.07 2.53
C GLU A 44 -11.45 3.59 2.91
N LYS A 45 -12.45 2.77 2.58
CA LYS A 45 -12.43 1.31 2.76
C LYS A 45 -11.26 0.64 2.03
N GLU A 46 -10.91 1.12 0.83
CA GLU A 46 -9.78 0.59 0.06
C GLU A 46 -8.45 1.03 0.68
N LYS A 47 -8.37 2.29 1.13
CA LYS A 47 -7.18 2.80 1.85
C LYS A 47 -6.93 2.03 3.15
N GLN A 48 -7.98 1.75 3.92
CA GLN A 48 -7.87 0.99 5.18
C GLN A 48 -7.27 -0.40 4.98
N LYS A 49 -7.70 -1.14 3.94
CA LYS A 49 -7.12 -2.46 3.64
C LYS A 49 -5.62 -2.37 3.32
N ILE A 50 -5.22 -1.35 2.57
CA ILE A 50 -3.80 -1.08 2.27
C ILE A 50 -3.04 -0.81 3.56
N TYR A 51 -3.55 0.08 4.41
CA TYR A 51 -2.92 0.41 5.68
C TYR A 51 -2.78 -0.81 6.59
N GLN A 52 -3.81 -1.65 6.68
CA GLN A 52 -3.80 -2.86 7.49
C GLN A 52 -2.72 -3.84 7.01
N PHE A 53 -2.67 -4.12 5.71
CA PHE A 53 -1.66 -5.00 5.12
C PHE A 53 -0.24 -4.48 5.35
N ILE A 54 -0.01 -3.18 5.13
CA ILE A 54 1.31 -2.59 5.33
C ILE A 54 1.72 -2.61 6.79
N ASN A 55 0.78 -2.34 7.71
CA ASN A 55 1.05 -2.38 9.14
C ASN A 55 1.44 -3.80 9.58
N GLU A 56 0.78 -4.82 9.03
CA GLU A 56 1.11 -6.22 9.28
C GLU A 56 2.52 -6.58 8.76
N CYS A 57 2.83 -6.24 7.50
CA CYS A 57 4.17 -6.43 6.95
C CYS A 57 5.25 -5.66 7.73
N LYS A 58 4.96 -4.43 8.17
CA LYS A 58 5.89 -3.63 8.99
C LYS A 58 6.14 -4.30 10.34
N LYS A 59 5.09 -4.81 10.98
CA LYS A 59 5.18 -5.51 12.26
C LYS A 59 6.05 -6.76 12.12
N GLU A 60 5.75 -7.61 11.13
CA GLU A 60 6.51 -8.83 10.85
C GLU A 60 7.98 -8.54 10.53
N ARG A 61 8.25 -7.48 9.75
CA ARG A 61 9.62 -7.05 9.44
C ARG A 61 10.37 -6.56 10.67
N LYS A 62 9.70 -5.80 11.55
CA LYS A 62 10.28 -5.31 12.80
C LYS A 62 10.56 -6.46 13.77
N GLU A 63 9.66 -7.44 13.87
CA GLU A 63 9.84 -8.64 14.68
C GLU A 63 11.03 -9.47 14.20
N ARG A 64 11.23 -9.61 12.88
CA ARG A 64 12.42 -10.28 12.32
C ARG A 64 13.75 -9.55 12.52
N LEU A 65 13.74 -8.22 12.61
CA LEU A 65 14.98 -7.42 12.73
C LEU A 65 15.48 -7.31 14.17
N ASN A 66 14.59 -7.57 15.15
CA ASN A 66 14.89 -7.47 16.58
C ASN A 66 15.24 -8.82 17.22
N GLY A 67 15.42 -9.88 16.42
CA GLY A 67 15.75 -11.24 16.86
C GLY A 67 17.20 -11.61 16.61
#